data_AF-A0A9X3Z567-F1
#
_entry.id   AF-A0A9X3Z567-F1
#
_cell.length_a   1.000
_cell.length_b   1.000
_cell.length_c   1.000
_cell.angle_alpha   90.00
_cell.angle_beta   90.00
_cell.angle_gamma   90.00
#
_symmetry.space_group_name_H-M   'P 1'
#
loop_
_entity.id
_entity.type
_entity.pdbx_description
1 polymer ?
#
loop_
_entity_poly.entity_id
_entity_poly.type
_entity_poly.pdbx_seq_one_letter_code
_entity_poly.pdbx_strand_id
1 'polypeptide(L)'
;MKKKIVIKDSERLVADLSKAYRVVAKQTTIPVLTGFHLQFTGESLTITGSDTDNTIRITEEDNCTSSQSCAVVVPARIFLDTVRKLPACEIQLKMGENEISIAAGKSTFELKTMKADEYPSFSLDDTGVCVEIQAADLANGLRLEYACSVLAMRPTL
;
A
#
# COMPACT_ATOMS: atom_id res chain seq x y z
N MET A 1 1.39 5.70 -24.03
CA MET A 1 0.54 4.49 -24.19
C MET A 1 -0.15 4.21 -22.86
N LYS A 2 -1.48 4.05 -22.83
CA LYS A 2 -2.21 3.78 -21.58
C LYS A 2 -1.96 2.33 -21.15
N LYS A 3 -1.45 2.09 -19.94
CA LYS A 3 -1.20 0.73 -19.41
C LYS A 3 -2.48 0.19 -18.76
N LYS A 4 -2.93 -1.00 -19.15
CA LYS A 4 -4.15 -1.63 -18.61
C LYS A 4 -3.76 -2.71 -17.60
N ILE A 5 -4.35 -2.63 -16.41
CA ILE A 5 -4.23 -3.62 -15.34
C ILE A 5 -5.64 -4.07 -14.96
N VAL A 6 -5.80 -5.35 -14.65
CA VAL A 6 -7.04 -5.92 -14.10
C VAL A 6 -6.76 -6.48 -12.72
N ILE A 7 -7.58 -6.15 -11.74
CA ILE A 7 -7.54 -6.71 -10.39
C ILE A 7 -8.73 -7.67 -10.26
N LYS A 8 -8.45 -8.89 -9.79
CA LYS A 8 -9.43 -9.98 -9.76
C LYS A 8 -10.35 -9.89 -8.54
N ASP A 9 -9.79 -9.55 -7.37
CA ASP A 9 -10.52 -9.51 -6.11
C ASP A 9 -10.48 -8.11 -5.47
N SER A 10 -11.65 -7.45 -5.47
CA SER A 10 -11.84 -6.12 -4.88
C SER A 10 -11.86 -6.14 -3.35
N GLU A 11 -12.36 -7.20 -2.71
CA GLU A 11 -12.47 -7.26 -1.25
C GLU A 11 -11.09 -7.40 -0.62
N ARG A 12 -10.27 -8.28 -1.19
CA ARG A 12 -8.87 -8.45 -0.80
C ARG A 12 -8.10 -7.14 -0.95
N LEU A 13 -8.27 -6.46 -2.10
CA LEU A 13 -7.66 -5.15 -2.35
C LEU A 13 -8.06 -4.11 -1.29
N VAL A 14 -9.34 -4.03 -0.91
CA VAL A 14 -9.81 -3.10 0.14
C VAL A 14 -9.16 -3.41 1.48
N ALA A 15 -9.04 -4.69 1.84
CA ALA A 15 -8.41 -5.11 3.08
C ALA A 15 -6.94 -4.66 3.13
N ASP A 16 -6.19 -4.87 2.06
CA ASP A 16 -4.76 -4.54 2.01
C ASP A 16 -4.50 -3.03 1.94
N LEU A 17 -5.28 -2.30 1.13
CA LEU A 17 -5.26 -0.84 1.14
C LEU A 17 -5.60 -0.29 2.53
N SER A 18 -6.56 -0.91 3.25
CA SER A 18 -6.92 -0.47 4.61
C SER A 18 -5.80 -0.73 5.63
N LYS A 19 -5.02 -1.81 5.48
CA LYS A 19 -3.82 -2.06 6.30
C LYS A 19 -2.75 -1.02 6.02
N ALA A 20 -2.39 -0.84 4.74
CA ALA A 20 -1.37 0.12 4.32
C ALA A 20 -1.76 1.57 4.69
N TYR A 21 -3.05 1.92 4.64
CA TYR A 21 -3.54 3.27 4.96
C TYR A 21 -3.20 3.72 6.38
N ARG A 22 -3.03 2.77 7.32
CA ARG A 22 -2.80 3.08 8.74
C ARG A 22 -1.50 3.85 8.98
N VAL A 23 -0.51 3.67 8.10
CA VAL A 23 0.81 4.32 8.19
C VAL A 23 1.03 5.38 7.12
N VAL A 24 0.03 5.66 6.28
CA VAL A 24 0.16 6.72 5.26
C VAL A 24 0.13 8.08 5.95
N ALA A 25 1.07 8.96 5.57
CA ALA A 25 1.09 10.33 6.06
C ALA A 25 -0.21 11.07 5.72
N LYS A 26 -0.92 11.59 6.74
CA LYS A 26 -2.14 12.40 6.53
C LYS A 26 -1.81 13.83 6.08
N GLN A 27 -0.68 14.36 6.56
CA GLN A 27 -0.16 15.68 6.23
C GLN A 27 1.36 15.62 6.37
N THR A 28 2.09 16.11 5.38
CA THR A 28 3.56 16.05 5.32
C THR A 28 4.08 17.09 4.34
N THR A 29 5.36 17.46 4.47
CA THR A 29 6.08 18.31 3.51
C THR A 29 6.46 17.55 2.24
N ILE A 30 6.32 16.22 2.23
CA ILE A 30 6.62 15.33 1.10
C ILE A 30 5.29 14.76 0.57
N PRO A 31 4.61 15.43 -0.38
CA PRO A 31 3.21 15.11 -0.70
C PRO A 31 3.00 13.70 -1.27
N VAL A 32 4.04 13.10 -1.87
CA VAL A 32 3.98 11.75 -2.44
C VAL A 32 3.72 10.67 -1.39
N LEU A 33 4.09 10.93 -0.13
CA LEU A 33 3.81 10.05 1.02
C LEU A 33 2.35 10.07 1.47
N THR A 34 1.53 11.00 0.98
CA THR A 34 0.07 10.98 1.20
C THR A 34 -0.65 9.96 0.30
N GLY A 35 0.10 9.33 -0.61
CA GLY A 35 -0.38 8.35 -1.56
C GLY A 35 0.06 6.92 -1.26
N PHE A 36 -0.65 5.96 -1.86
CA PHE A 36 -0.17 4.60 -1.99
C PHE A 36 0.77 4.50 -3.18
N HIS A 37 1.93 3.92 -2.97
CA HIS A 37 2.80 3.49 -4.05
C HIS A 37 2.38 2.07 -4.49
N LEU A 38 1.82 1.99 -5.69
CA LEU A 38 1.34 0.76 -6.29
C LEU A 38 2.33 0.31 -7.35
N GLN A 39 2.85 -0.90 -7.23
CA GLN A 39 3.68 -1.54 -8.25
C GLN A 39 2.98 -2.77 -8.79
N PHE A 40 2.92 -2.89 -10.10
CA PHE A 40 2.34 -4.02 -10.80
C PHE A 40 3.44 -4.70 -11.61
N THR A 41 3.68 -5.99 -11.37
CA THR A 41 4.68 -6.78 -12.07
C THR A 41 4.10 -8.14 -12.43
N GLY A 42 3.76 -8.33 -13.70
CA GLY A 42 3.09 -9.55 -14.17
C GLY A 42 1.75 -9.75 -13.46
N GLU A 43 1.69 -10.73 -12.56
CA GLU A 43 0.51 -11.05 -11.76
C GLU A 43 0.58 -10.56 -10.30
N SER A 44 1.70 -9.94 -9.93
CA SER A 44 1.93 -9.41 -8.58
C SER A 44 1.56 -7.94 -8.46
N LEU A 45 0.91 -7.59 -7.34
CA LEU A 45 0.62 -6.23 -6.91
C LEU A 45 1.31 -5.96 -5.57
N THR A 46 2.20 -4.97 -5.54
CA THR A 46 2.80 -4.46 -4.32
C THR A 46 2.19 -3.11 -3.95
N ILE A 47 1.62 -3.02 -2.75
CA ILE A 47 1.05 -1.81 -2.16
C ILE A 47 2.00 -1.34 -1.07
N THR A 48 2.48 -0.11 -1.16
CA THR A 48 3.29 0.52 -0.12
C THR A 48 2.63 1.79 0.41
N GLY A 49 2.51 1.90 1.72
CA GLY A 49 2.14 3.12 2.44
C GLY A 49 3.22 3.47 3.47
N SER A 50 3.52 4.75 3.63
CA SER A 50 4.61 5.22 4.50
C SER A 50 4.36 6.65 5.01
N ASP A 51 4.89 6.96 6.20
CA ASP A 51 4.95 8.30 6.80
C ASP A 51 6.38 8.80 7.06
N THR A 52 7.38 8.16 6.44
CA THR A 52 8.85 8.33 6.64
C THR A 52 9.41 7.44 7.76
N ASP A 53 8.72 7.36 8.89
CA ASP A 53 9.18 6.58 10.05
C ASP A 53 8.64 5.15 10.02
N ASN A 54 7.40 4.98 9.58
CA ASN A 54 6.70 3.72 9.48
C ASN A 54 6.38 3.42 8.04
N THR A 55 6.61 2.18 7.61
CA THR A 55 6.29 1.72 6.26
C THR A 55 5.62 0.36 6.31
N ILE A 56 4.49 0.23 5.61
CA ILE A 56 3.81 -1.05 5.38
C ILE A 56 3.90 -1.34 3.88
N ARG A 57 4.48 -2.49 3.55
CA ARG A 57 4.53 -3.05 2.20
C ARG A 57 3.79 -4.38 2.20
N ILE A 58 2.81 -4.51 1.30
CA ILE A 58 2.01 -5.72 1.14
C ILE A 58 2.16 -6.15 -0.31
N THR A 59 2.55 -7.41 -0.51
CA THR A 59 2.70 -7.99 -1.85
C THR A 59 1.67 -9.09 -2.01
N GLU A 60 0.82 -8.93 -3.01
CA GLU A 60 -0.22 -9.88 -3.36
C GLU A 60 0.14 -10.55 -4.68
N GLU A 61 0.37 -11.86 -4.62
CA GLU A 61 0.55 -12.70 -5.80
C GLU A 61 -0.82 -13.09 -6.38
N ASP A 62 -0.88 -13.28 -7.70
CA ASP A 62 -2.05 -13.71 -8.48
C ASP A 62 -3.30 -12.81 -8.42
N ASN A 63 -3.26 -11.69 -7.69
CA ASN A 63 -4.42 -10.80 -7.52
C ASN A 63 -4.56 -9.75 -8.62
N CYS A 64 -3.58 -9.62 -9.51
CA CYS A 64 -3.69 -8.72 -10.66
C CYS A 64 -3.21 -9.38 -11.95
N THR A 65 -3.51 -8.73 -13.08
CA THR A 65 -2.92 -9.05 -14.37
C THR A 65 -2.52 -7.74 -15.02
N SER A 66 -1.21 -7.55 -15.20
CA SER A 66 -0.65 -6.40 -15.89
C SER A 66 0.09 -6.85 -17.15
N SER A 67 -0.19 -6.19 -18.28
CA SER A 67 0.54 -6.46 -19.53
C SER A 67 2.00 -5.99 -19.47
N GLN A 68 2.34 -5.04 -18.59
CA GLN A 68 3.68 -4.47 -18.46
C GLN A 68 3.96 -4.07 -17.02
N SER A 69 5.21 -4.21 -16.58
CA SER A 69 5.60 -3.69 -15.27
C SER A 69 5.42 -2.17 -15.20
N CYS A 70 4.80 -1.71 -14.12
CA CYS A 70 4.56 -0.28 -13.92
C CYS A 70 4.38 0.05 -12.44
N ALA A 71 4.68 1.31 -12.10
CA ALA A 71 4.50 1.84 -10.77
C ALA A 71 3.79 3.19 -10.84
N VAL A 72 2.98 3.50 -9.83
CA VAL A 72 2.27 4.77 -9.73
C VAL A 72 1.95 5.09 -8.28
N VAL A 73 1.88 6.38 -7.97
CA VAL A 73 1.42 6.84 -6.66
C VAL A 73 0.02 7.42 -6.81
N VAL A 74 -0.93 6.90 -6.02
CA VAL A 74 -2.33 7.34 -6.01
C VAL A 74 -2.69 7.96 -4.67
N PRO A 75 -3.49 9.04 -4.60
CA PRO A 75 -3.91 9.63 -3.32
C PRO A 75 -4.63 8.61 -2.45
N ALA A 76 -4.07 8.28 -1.29
CA ALA A 76 -4.45 7.07 -0.56
C ALA A 76 -5.90 7.09 -0.09
N ARG A 77 -6.32 8.21 0.50
CA ARG A 77 -7.69 8.40 1.00
C ARG A 77 -8.73 8.28 -0.12
N ILE A 78 -8.52 9.04 -1.21
CA ILE A 78 -9.48 9.08 -2.31
C ILE A 78 -9.54 7.73 -3.02
N PHE A 79 -8.38 7.08 -3.22
CA PHE A 79 -8.31 5.77 -3.84
C PHE A 79 -9.03 4.71 -3.00
N LEU A 80 -8.73 4.63 -1.69
CA LEU A 80 -9.40 3.69 -0.78
C LEU A 80 -10.91 3.91 -0.74
N ASP A 81 -11.34 5.16 -0.62
CA ASP A 81 -12.77 5.50 -0.62
C ASP A 81 -13.46 5.17 -1.95
N THR A 82 -12.73 5.28 -3.06
CA THR A 82 -13.23 4.92 -4.39
C THR A 82 -13.40 3.41 -4.50
N VAL A 83 -12.36 2.64 -4.19
CA VAL A 83 -12.38 1.17 -4.26
C VAL A 83 -13.47 0.58 -3.35
N ARG A 84 -13.68 1.14 -2.16
CA ARG A 84 -14.76 0.73 -1.23
C ARG A 84 -16.18 0.93 -1.77
N LYS A 85 -16.37 1.87 -2.70
CA LYS A 85 -17.67 2.16 -3.31
C LYS A 85 -17.93 1.33 -4.56
N LEU A 86 -16.92 0.64 -5.08
CA LEU A 86 -17.07 -0.21 -6.25
C LEU A 86 -17.84 -1.48 -5.87
N PRO A 87 -18.64 -2.04 -6.80
CA PRO A 87 -19.22 -3.35 -6.62
C PRO A 87 -18.12 -4.42 -6.49
N ALA A 88 -18.44 -5.55 -5.85
CA ALA A 88 -17.56 -6.70 -5.74
C ALA A 88 -17.39 -7.41 -7.10
N CYS A 89 -16.59 -6.81 -7.98
CA CYS A 89 -16.25 -7.34 -9.30
C CYS A 89 -14.82 -6.96 -9.69
N GLU A 90 -14.37 -7.46 -10.83
CA GLU A 90 -13.06 -7.11 -11.38
C GLU A 90 -12.92 -5.59 -11.56
N ILE A 91 -11.77 -5.07 -11.11
CA ILE A 91 -11.43 -3.65 -11.23
C ILE A 91 -10.43 -3.49 -12.37
N GLN A 92 -10.76 -2.67 -13.34
CA GLN A 92 -9.86 -2.29 -14.42
C GLN A 92 -9.21 -0.96 -14.11
N LEU A 93 -7.88 -0.95 -14.05
CA LEU A 93 -7.07 0.25 -13.93
C LEU A 93 -6.46 0.58 -15.29
N LYS A 94 -6.56 1.85 -15.69
CA LYS A 94 -5.86 2.39 -16.87
C LYS A 94 -4.97 3.54 -16.42
N MET A 95 -3.67 3.34 -16.54
CA MET A 95 -2.68 4.36 -16.18
C MET A 95 -2.38 5.24 -17.40
N GLY A 96 -2.60 6.54 -17.24
CA GLY A 96 -2.11 7.61 -18.12
C GLY A 96 -0.78 8.17 -17.63
N GLU A 97 -0.42 9.39 -18.06
CA GLU A 97 0.82 10.05 -17.63
C GLU A 97 0.72 10.63 -16.21
N ASN A 98 -0.38 11.33 -15.91
CA ASN A 98 -0.61 11.98 -14.60
C ASN A 98 -2.00 11.65 -14.03
N GLU A 99 -2.65 10.63 -14.59
CA GLU A 99 -4.00 10.22 -14.22
C GLU A 99 -4.12 8.69 -14.25
N ILE A 100 -5.02 8.18 -13.41
CA ILE A 100 -5.44 6.79 -13.42
C ILE A 100 -6.96 6.74 -13.53
N SER A 101 -7.45 6.00 -14.52
CA SER A 101 -8.86 5.68 -14.63
C SER A 101 -9.13 4.34 -13.96
N ILE A 102 -10.12 4.30 -13.08
CA ILE A 102 -10.56 3.12 -12.34
C ILE A 102 -11.96 2.78 -12.83
N ALA A 103 -12.16 1.60 -13.39
CA ALA A 103 -13.44 1.15 -13.89
C ALA A 103 -13.85 -0.18 -13.27
N ALA A 104 -15.08 -0.30 -12.79
CA ALA A 104 -15.66 -1.54 -12.30
C ALA A 104 -17.14 -1.60 -12.70
N GLY A 105 -17.49 -2.58 -13.53
CA GLY A 105 -18.82 -2.68 -14.12
C GLY A 105 -19.21 -1.43 -14.93
N LYS A 106 -20.18 -0.66 -14.42
CA LYS A 106 -20.68 0.60 -15.05
C LYS A 106 -20.11 1.87 -14.43
N SER A 107 -19.30 1.74 -13.37
CA SER A 107 -18.73 2.88 -12.66
C SER A 107 -17.31 3.15 -13.14
N THR A 108 -17.04 4.40 -13.48
CA THR A 108 -15.71 4.87 -13.90
C THR A 108 -15.33 6.09 -13.08
N PHE A 109 -14.11 6.11 -12.55
CA PHE A 109 -13.54 7.20 -11.78
C PHE A 109 -12.18 7.58 -12.38
N GLU A 110 -11.84 8.86 -12.29
CA GLU A 110 -10.53 9.36 -12.72
C GLU A 110 -9.87 10.09 -11.56
N LEU A 111 -8.62 9.73 -11.28
CA LEU A 111 -7.83 10.32 -10.20
C LEU A 111 -6.51 10.83 -10.76
N LYS A 112 -6.07 11.98 -10.26
CA LYS A 112 -4.71 12.46 -10.53
C LYS A 112 -3.71 11.62 -9.76
N THR A 113 -2.62 11.26 -10.42
CA THR A 113 -1.55 10.45 -9.85
C THR A 113 -0.29 11.26 -9.68
N MET A 114 0.62 10.73 -8.90
CA MET A 114 1.97 11.24 -8.73
C MET A 114 2.97 10.24 -9.31
N LYS A 115 4.17 10.71 -9.64
CA LYS A 115 5.21 9.87 -10.22
C LYS A 115 5.76 8.92 -9.15
N ALA A 116 5.94 7.67 -9.53
CA ALA A 116 6.51 6.65 -8.65
C ALA A 116 7.96 6.96 -8.26
N ASP A 117 8.73 7.57 -9.16
CA ASP A 117 10.14 7.90 -8.95
C ASP A 117 10.38 8.91 -7.82
N GLU A 118 9.35 9.65 -7.42
CA GLU A 118 9.42 10.59 -6.29
C GLU A 118 9.20 9.90 -4.94
N TYR A 119 8.66 8.67 -4.93
CA TYR A 119 8.41 7.93 -3.69
C TYR A 119 9.75 7.43 -3.11
N PRO A 120 10.02 7.66 -1.81
CA PRO A 120 11.30 7.27 -1.22
C PRO A 120 11.50 5.76 -1.29
N SER A 121 12.70 5.34 -1.67
CA SER A 121 13.09 3.94 -1.64
C SER A 121 13.31 3.50 -0.20
N PHE A 122 12.67 2.41 0.18
CA PHE A 122 12.89 1.75 1.45
C PHE A 122 13.78 0.52 1.25
N SER A 123 14.95 0.52 1.90
CA SER A 123 15.86 -0.61 2.03
C SER A 123 15.88 -1.07 3.49
N LEU A 124 15.77 -2.38 3.69
CA LEU A 124 16.11 -2.99 4.98
C LEU A 124 17.62 -3.21 4.98
N ASP A 125 18.30 -2.69 5.99
CA ASP A 125 19.70 -3.01 6.21
C ASP A 125 19.78 -4.45 6.70
N ASP A 126 20.37 -5.35 5.90
CA ASP A 126 20.47 -6.79 6.19
C ASP A 126 21.60 -7.13 7.19
N THR A 127 22.00 -6.14 8.01
CA THR A 127 23.13 -6.22 8.94
C THR A 127 22.71 -6.62 10.36
N GLY A 128 21.45 -7.02 10.54
CA GLY A 128 20.88 -7.41 11.83
C GLY A 128 21.00 -8.89 12.17
N VAL A 129 20.53 -9.25 13.37
CA VAL A 129 20.33 -10.64 13.78
C VAL A 129 18.95 -11.09 13.31
N CYS A 130 18.92 -12.05 12.39
CA CYS A 130 17.68 -12.68 11.94
C CYS A 130 17.30 -13.81 12.90
N VAL A 131 16.07 -13.79 13.41
CA VAL A 131 15.51 -14.85 14.26
C VAL A 131 14.18 -15.30 13.67
N GLU A 132 14.00 -16.61 13.56
CA GLU A 132 12.73 -17.21 13.16
C GLU A 132 11.92 -17.58 14.40
N ILE A 133 10.69 -17.07 14.50
CA ILE A 133 9.82 -17.23 15.67
C ILE A 133 8.40 -17.56 15.19
N GLN A 134 7.71 -18.43 15.92
CA GLN A 134 6.29 -18.72 15.66
C GLN A 134 5.43 -17.48 15.90
N ALA A 135 4.58 -17.15 14.91
CA ALA A 135 3.75 -15.94 14.97
C ALA A 135 2.83 -15.89 16.20
N ALA A 136 2.32 -17.06 16.64
CA ALA A 136 1.48 -17.15 17.83
C ALA A 136 2.24 -16.78 19.10
N ASP A 137 3.47 -17.26 19.25
CA ASP A 137 4.30 -17.00 20.42
C ASP A 137 4.73 -15.53 20.48
N LEU A 138 5.12 -14.97 19.33
CA LEU A 138 5.44 -13.54 19.23
C LEU A 138 4.23 -12.66 19.55
N ALA A 139 3.06 -12.96 18.99
CA ALA A 139 1.84 -12.21 19.26
C ALA A 139 1.43 -12.30 20.74
N ASN A 140 1.59 -13.46 21.36
CA ASN A 140 1.35 -13.63 22.80
C ASN A 140 2.36 -12.86 23.65
N GLY A 141 3.65 -12.83 23.25
CA GLY A 141 4.68 -12.05 23.91
C GLY A 141 4.44 -10.54 23.83
N LEU A 142 4.04 -10.03 22.66
CA LEU A 142 3.73 -8.61 22.45
C LEU A 142 2.47 -8.15 23.18
N ARG A 143 1.49 -9.03 23.42
CA ARG A 143 0.28 -8.70 24.21
C ARG A 143 0.57 -8.32 25.67
N LEU A 144 1.78 -8.59 26.17
CA LEU A 144 2.25 -8.15 27.49
C LEU A 144 2.60 -6.64 27.52
N GLU A 145 2.37 -5.89 26.43
CA GLU A 145 2.56 -4.44 26.29
C GLU A 145 1.95 -3.57 27.40
N TYR A 146 1.04 -4.09 28.24
CA TYR A 146 0.60 -3.39 29.46
C TYR A 146 1.75 -3.11 30.45
N ALA A 147 2.90 -3.77 30.29
CA ALA A 147 4.11 -3.55 31.08
C ALA A 147 5.11 -2.56 30.43
N CYS A 148 4.87 -2.12 29.19
CA CYS A 148 5.75 -1.19 28.49
C CYS A 148 5.28 0.27 28.72
N SER A 149 6.21 1.13 29.13
CA SER A 149 5.93 2.56 29.32
C SER A 149 5.65 3.23 27.96
N VAL A 150 4.48 3.87 27.83
CA VAL A 150 4.10 4.69 26.67
C VAL A 150 4.82 6.04 26.64
N LEU A 151 5.52 6.39 27.72
CA LEU A 151 6.29 7.63 27.85
C LEU A 151 7.78 7.30 27.73
N ALA A 152 8.39 7.80 26.65
CA ALA A 152 9.83 7.83 26.43
C ALA A 152 10.53 8.83 27.37
N MET A 153 10.41 8.65 28.69
CA MET A 153 11.19 9.42 29.68
C MET A 153 12.41 8.66 30.21
N ARG A 154 12.74 7.51 29.63
CA ARG A 154 14.00 6.83 29.91
C ARG A 154 14.64 6.35 28.61
N PRO A 155 15.84 6.84 28.23
CA PRO A 155 16.57 6.27 27.12
C PRO A 155 17.06 4.88 27.53
N THR A 156 16.84 3.93 26.62
CA THR A 156 17.49 2.62 26.48
C THR A 156 17.46 1.68 27.69
N LEU A 157 16.67 0.60 27.56
CA LEU A 157 17.09 -0.72 28.04
C LEU A 157 17.76 -1.45 26.88
#